data_AF-A0A9Q3L7R0-F1
#
_entry.id   AF-A0A9Q3L7R0-F1
#
_cell.length_a   1.000
_cell.length_b   1.000
_cell.length_c   1.000
_cell.angle_alpha   90.00
_cell.angle_beta   90.00
_cell.angle_gamma   90.00
#
_symmetry.space_group_name_H-M   'P 1'
#
loop_
_entity.id
_entity.type
_entity.pdbx_description
1 polymer ?
#
loop_
_entity_poly.entity_id
_entity_poly.type
_entity_poly.pdbx_seq_one_letter_code
_entity_poly.pdbx_strand_id
1 'polypeptide(L)'
;MYGIDWHNKKDRYFTIGGNKHQKFAFLPFKRQLTVNEVSPVNLEVETFKSEQLREAEIRLHLTDKQENELSSLFYYHKRSFASDKEPLGATIGHEADIILTIERPSLPLLRRPAYTARPKSREDLETHVKELLDLGVIRIFVRN
;
A
#
# COMPACT_ATOMS: atom_id res chain seq x y z
N MET A 1 -9.33 11.37 -24.09
CA MET A 1 -9.88 10.49 -23.05
C MET A 1 -8.84 9.40 -22.81
N TYR A 2 -8.13 9.43 -21.69
CA TYR A 2 -7.02 8.51 -21.41
C TYR A 2 -7.55 7.21 -20.83
N GLY A 3 -8.00 6.30 -21.69
CA GLY A 3 -8.39 4.94 -21.31
C GLY A 3 -7.22 3.96 -21.46
N ILE A 4 -7.18 2.92 -20.63
CA ILE A 4 -6.26 1.80 -20.78
C ILE A 4 -7.06 0.59 -21.23
N ASP A 5 -6.74 0.02 -22.40
CA ASP A 5 -7.44 -1.14 -22.96
C ASP A 5 -6.59 -2.41 -22.82
N TRP A 6 -7.19 -3.47 -22.26
CA TRP A 6 -6.51 -4.73 -21.96
C TRP A 6 -6.77 -5.81 -23.02
N HIS A 7 -5.71 -6.48 -23.51
CA HIS A 7 -5.82 -7.52 -24.54
C HIS A 7 -5.09 -8.81 -24.11
N ASN A 8 -5.79 -9.96 -24.13
CA ASN A 8 -5.31 -11.23 -23.55
C ASN A 8 -5.43 -12.47 -24.48
N LYS A 9 -5.64 -12.29 -25.79
CA LYS A 9 -6.01 -13.43 -26.66
C LYS A 9 -4.84 -14.18 -27.30
N LYS A 10 -3.60 -13.65 -27.34
CA LYS A 10 -2.38 -14.36 -27.82
C LYS A 10 -1.08 -13.85 -27.18
N ASP A 11 -0.89 -12.53 -27.14
CA ASP A 11 0.17 -11.85 -26.39
C ASP A 11 -0.48 -10.84 -25.44
N ARG A 12 -0.01 -10.78 -24.19
CA ARG A 12 -0.53 -9.82 -23.19
C ARG A 12 0.07 -8.45 -23.45
N TYR A 13 -0.76 -7.50 -23.84
CA TYR A 13 -0.38 -6.10 -24.03
C TYR A 13 -1.52 -5.16 -23.65
N PHE A 14 -1.18 -3.90 -23.40
CA PHE A 14 -2.14 -2.82 -23.21
C PHE A 14 -1.88 -1.66 -24.17
N THR A 15 -2.91 -0.86 -24.42
CA THR A 15 -2.85 0.37 -25.23
C THR A 15 -3.38 1.53 -24.41
N ILE A 16 -2.81 2.73 -24.60
CA ILE A 16 -3.23 3.95 -23.91
C ILE A 16 -3.94 4.86 -24.91
N GLY A 17 -5.12 5.39 -24.53
CA GLY A 17 -5.87 6.36 -25.33
C GLY A 17 -6.51 5.80 -26.61
N GLY A 18 -6.80 4.49 -26.64
CA GLY A 18 -7.41 3.82 -27.81
C GLY A 18 -6.48 3.69 -29.02
N ASN A 19 -5.18 4.00 -28.89
CA ASN A 19 -4.22 3.89 -29.98
C ASN A 19 -3.80 2.43 -30.20
N LYS A 20 -4.39 1.78 -31.22
CA LYS A 20 -4.15 0.37 -31.56
C LYS A 20 -2.75 0.10 -32.14
N HIS A 21 -2.02 1.14 -32.53
CA HIS A 21 -0.69 1.02 -33.14
C HIS A 21 0.43 1.00 -32.10
N GLN A 22 0.23 1.64 -30.95
CA GLN A 22 1.22 1.71 -29.88
C GLN A 22 0.86 0.71 -28.76
N LYS A 23 1.46 -0.47 -28.84
CA LYS A 23 1.23 -1.58 -27.90
C LYS A 23 2.36 -1.66 -26.88
N PHE A 24 2.01 -1.71 -25.60
CA PHE A 24 2.95 -1.91 -24.52
C PHE A 24 2.87 -3.36 -24.05
N ALA A 25 3.93 -4.12 -24.29
CA ALA A 25 4.05 -5.48 -23.82
C ALA A 25 4.53 -5.51 -22.36
N PHE A 26 4.03 -6.48 -21.60
CA PHE A 26 4.64 -6.78 -20.31
C PHE A 26 5.99 -7.43 -20.58
N LEU A 27 7.07 -6.79 -20.11
CA LEU A 27 8.40 -7.39 -20.17
C LEU A 27 8.35 -8.75 -19.45
N PRO A 28 8.86 -9.84 -20.06
CA PRO A 28 9.05 -11.08 -19.32
C PRO A 28 10.00 -10.79 -18.18
N PHE A 29 9.55 -11.09 -16.96
CA PHE A 29 10.34 -10.94 -15.74
C PHE A 29 11.55 -11.87 -15.83
N LYS A 30 12.67 -11.40 -16.39
CA LYS A 30 13.95 -12.12 -16.33
C LYS A 30 14.49 -11.96 -14.92
N ARG A 31 14.02 -12.83 -14.03
CA ARG A 31 14.54 -13.02 -12.69
C ARG A 31 15.91 -13.70 -12.82
N GLN A 32 17.01 -12.96 -12.68
CA GLN A 32 18.29 -13.57 -12.32
C GLN A 32 18.31 -13.70 -10.80
N LEU A 33 17.87 -14.86 -10.29
CA LEU A 33 18.08 -15.24 -8.89
C LEU A 33 19.52 -15.75 -8.77
N THR A 34 20.45 -14.90 -8.35
CA THR A 34 21.71 -15.39 -7.76
C THR A 34 21.42 -15.80 -6.33
N VAL A 35 20.97 -17.03 -6.14
CA VAL A 35 20.90 -17.68 -4.83
C VAL A 35 22.32 -18.03 -4.44
N ASN A 36 23.01 -17.14 -3.74
CA ASN A 36 24.24 -17.44 -3.02
C ASN A 36 24.38 -16.43 -1.89
N GLU A 37 23.88 -16.78 -0.72
CA GLU A 37 24.43 -16.40 0.59
C GLU A 37 23.62 -17.14 1.67
N VAL A 38 24.16 -18.28 2.11
CA VAL A 38 23.64 -19.05 3.25
C VAL A 38 24.42 -18.61 4.48
N SER A 39 23.81 -17.74 5.30
CA SER A 39 24.09 -17.50 6.73
C SER A 39 23.08 -16.45 7.24
N PRO A 40 22.98 -16.12 8.54
CA PRO A 40 21.97 -16.53 9.53
C PRO A 40 20.50 -16.10 9.26
N VAL A 41 20.14 -15.86 7.99
CA VAL A 41 18.86 -15.34 7.47
C VAL A 41 17.64 -16.23 7.74
N ASN A 42 17.83 -17.51 8.07
CA ASN A 42 16.70 -18.43 8.27
C ASN A 42 15.79 -18.04 9.44
N LEU A 43 16.32 -17.55 10.56
CA LEU A 43 15.46 -17.27 11.70
C LEU A 43 14.48 -16.14 11.41
N GLU A 44 14.94 -15.05 10.79
CA GLU A 44 14.10 -13.90 10.43
C GLU A 44 13.08 -14.21 9.33
N VAL A 45 13.46 -15.04 8.35
CA VAL A 45 12.53 -15.51 7.32
C VAL A 45 11.47 -16.42 7.93
N GLU A 46 11.84 -17.31 8.85
CA GLU A 46 10.88 -18.15 9.57
C GLU A 46 9.99 -17.32 10.52
N THR A 47 10.53 -16.28 11.18
CA THR A 47 9.70 -15.37 11.98
C THR A 47 8.70 -14.64 11.09
N PHE A 48 9.17 -14.10 9.95
CA PHE A 48 8.31 -13.46 8.95
C PHE A 48 7.21 -14.39 8.44
N LYS A 49 7.54 -15.65 8.12
CA LYS A 49 6.54 -16.66 7.76
C LYS A 49 5.50 -16.85 8.87
N SER A 50 5.96 -17.02 10.11
CA SER A 50 5.10 -17.32 11.26
C SER A 50 4.25 -16.14 11.74
N GLU A 51 4.68 -14.91 11.51
CA GLU A 51 3.98 -13.70 11.95
C GLU A 51 3.16 -13.06 10.83
N GLN A 52 3.76 -12.87 9.65
CA GLN A 52 3.18 -12.07 8.56
C GLN A 52 2.49 -12.91 7.49
N LEU A 53 2.96 -14.13 7.24
CA LEU A 53 2.34 -15.05 6.26
C LEU A 53 1.38 -16.05 6.89
N ARG A 54 1.22 -16.06 8.22
CA ARG A 54 0.34 -17.01 8.93
C ARG A 54 -1.12 -16.96 8.43
N GLU A 55 -1.58 -15.76 8.10
CA GLU A 55 -2.95 -15.52 7.63
C GLU A 55 -3.02 -15.39 6.10
N ALA A 56 -1.89 -15.56 5.41
CA ALA A 56 -1.85 -15.51 3.96
C ALA A 56 -2.36 -16.83 3.38
N GLU A 57 -3.44 -16.78 2.61
CA GLU A 57 -3.94 -17.92 1.86
C GLU A 57 -3.09 -18.16 0.60
N ILE A 58 -1.90 -18.73 0.78
CA ILE A 58 -1.06 -19.17 -0.33
C ILE A 58 -1.65 -20.49 -0.87
N ARG A 59 -1.97 -20.54 -2.17
CA ARG A 59 -2.67 -21.67 -2.81
C ARG A 59 -2.02 -23.03 -2.54
N LEU A 60 -2.87 -24.05 -2.33
CA LEU A 60 -2.59 -25.45 -1.99
C LEU A 60 -1.84 -26.31 -3.04
N HIS A 61 -1.30 -25.73 -4.11
CA HIS A 61 -0.64 -26.49 -5.20
C HIS A 61 0.81 -26.06 -5.43
N LEU A 62 1.47 -25.54 -4.41
CA LEU A 62 2.91 -25.30 -4.45
C LEU A 62 3.64 -26.52 -3.89
N THR A 63 4.76 -26.85 -4.51
CA THR A 63 5.73 -27.75 -3.91
C THR A 63 6.49 -27.02 -2.81
N ASP A 64 7.03 -27.74 -1.81
CA ASP A 64 7.81 -27.16 -0.71
C ASP A 64 8.93 -26.24 -1.20
N LYS A 65 9.56 -26.59 -2.34
CA LYS A 65 10.60 -25.76 -2.95
C LYS A 65 10.03 -24.41 -3.43
N GLN A 66 8.88 -24.41 -4.09
CA GLN A 66 8.25 -23.20 -4.61
C GLN A 66 7.71 -22.32 -3.48
N GLU A 67 7.17 -22.92 -2.42
CA GLU A 67 6.71 -22.19 -1.25
C GLU A 67 7.86 -21.49 -0.52
N ASN A 68 9.01 -22.16 -0.40
CA ASN A 68 10.20 -21.56 0.17
C ASN A 68 10.78 -20.44 -0.70
N GLU A 69 10.82 -20.63 -2.03
CA GLU A 69 11.22 -19.58 -2.97
C GLU A 69 10.28 -18.36 -2.90
N LEU A 70 8.97 -18.61 -2.78
CA LEU A 70 7.96 -17.55 -2.67
C LEU A 70 8.08 -16.78 -1.35
N SER A 71 8.25 -17.50 -0.24
CA SER A 71 8.45 -16.89 1.08
C SER A 71 9.71 -16.03 1.11
N SER A 72 10.79 -16.51 0.50
CA SER A 72 12.04 -15.76 0.36
C SER A 72 11.83 -14.48 -0.47
N LEU A 73 11.04 -14.56 -1.54
CA LEU A 73 10.69 -13.41 -2.38
C LEU A 73 9.86 -12.37 -1.60
N PHE A 74 8.87 -12.81 -0.82
CA PHE A 74 8.07 -11.92 0.02
C PHE A 74 8.91 -11.25 1.10
N TYR A 75 9.78 -12.00 1.76
CA TYR A 75 10.69 -11.44 2.76
C TYR A 75 11.64 -10.41 2.12
N TYR A 76 12.20 -10.71 0.94
CA TYR A 76 13.07 -9.77 0.22
C TYR A 76 12.35 -8.45 -0.11
N HIS A 77 11.06 -8.52 -0.44
CA HIS A 77 10.21 -7.37 -0.74
C HIS A 77 9.33 -6.92 0.43
N LYS A 78 9.64 -7.29 1.69
CA LYS A 78 8.76 -7.04 2.84
C LYS A 78 8.36 -5.57 3.02
N ARG A 79 9.25 -4.63 2.67
CA ARG A 79 9.01 -3.17 2.73
C ARG A 79 8.08 -2.62 1.66
N SER A 80 7.75 -3.42 0.64
CA SER A 80 6.77 -3.04 -0.39
C SER A 80 5.33 -3.28 0.06
N PHE A 81 5.12 -4.00 1.16
CA PHE A 81 3.81 -4.28 1.72
C PHE A 81 3.49 -3.30 2.85
N ALA A 82 2.22 -2.96 3.00
CA ALA A 82 1.78 -2.17 4.14
C ALA A 82 1.88 -3.01 5.42
N SER A 83 2.47 -2.45 6.47
CA SER A 83 2.48 -3.01 7.82
C SER A 83 1.90 -1.99 8.80
N ASP A 84 1.24 -2.52 9.82
CA ASP A 84 0.82 -1.84 11.05
C ASP A 84 1.96 -1.10 11.79
N LYS A 85 3.22 -1.49 11.57
CA LYS A 85 4.39 -0.89 12.23
C LYS A 85 5.00 0.27 11.46
N GLU A 86 4.66 0.45 10.18
CA GLU A 86 5.23 1.48 9.33
C GLU A 86 4.17 2.56 9.04
N PRO A 87 4.49 3.86 9.20
CA PRO A 87 3.52 4.93 9.01
C PRO A 87 3.07 4.99 7.54
N LEU A 88 1.76 4.92 7.32
CA LEU A 88 1.15 5.07 5.99
C LEU A 88 1.47 6.47 5.42
N GLY A 89 2.00 6.51 4.20
CA GLY A 89 2.02 7.73 3.39
C GLY A 89 3.15 8.73 3.66
N ALA A 90 4.20 8.36 4.40
CA ALA A 90 5.41 9.18 4.53
C ALA A 90 6.32 9.12 3.28
N THR A 91 5.74 9.11 2.08
CA THR A 91 6.48 9.20 0.83
C THR A 91 6.87 10.65 0.57
N ILE A 92 8.16 10.94 0.73
CA ILE A 92 8.78 12.25 0.47
C ILE A 92 8.43 12.70 -0.97
N GLY A 93 7.96 13.94 -1.13
CA GLY A 93 7.66 14.53 -2.44
C GLY A 93 6.19 14.41 -2.89
N HIS A 94 5.32 13.84 -2.07
CA HIS A 94 3.87 13.79 -2.30
C HIS A 94 3.10 14.78 -1.40
N GLU A 95 3.76 15.81 -0.87
CA GLU A 95 3.10 16.86 -0.11
C GLU A 95 2.14 17.66 -1.02
N ALA A 96 0.95 17.95 -0.50
CA ALA A 96 -0.05 18.75 -1.21
C ALA A 96 -0.08 20.18 -0.65
N ASP A 97 0.29 21.15 -1.49
CA ASP A 97 0.12 22.56 -1.18
C ASP A 97 -1.32 23.00 -1.46
N ILE A 98 -2.09 23.21 -0.39
CA ILE A 98 -3.47 23.68 -0.50
C ILE A 98 -3.49 25.20 -0.35
N ILE A 99 -3.71 25.90 -1.47
CA ILE A 99 -3.87 27.36 -1.49
C ILE A 99 -5.36 27.70 -1.34
N LEU A 100 -5.72 28.41 -0.28
CA LEU A 100 -7.09 28.88 -0.08
C LEU A 100 -7.34 30.15 -0.90
N THR A 101 -8.28 30.09 -1.83
CA THR A 101 -8.79 31.28 -2.52
C THR A 101 -9.64 32.09 -1.53
N ILE A 102 -9.02 33.05 -0.85
CA ILE A 102 -9.68 33.96 0.11
C ILE A 102 -10.38 35.15 -0.56
N GLU A 103 -10.70 35.03 -1.85
CA GLU A 103 -11.36 36.08 -2.60
C GLU A 103 -12.84 36.21 -2.18
N ARG A 104 -13.33 37.45 -2.15
CA ARG A 104 -14.75 37.73 -1.91
C ARG A 104 -15.62 37.07 -3.01
N PRO A 105 -16.85 36.65 -2.71
CA PRO A 105 -17.65 36.99 -1.52
C PRO A 105 -17.63 35.97 -0.39
N SER A 106 -17.00 34.81 -0.55
CA SER A 106 -17.11 33.70 0.40
C SER A 106 -15.79 33.47 1.13
N LEU A 107 -15.64 34.10 2.30
CA LEU A 107 -14.65 33.64 3.28
C LEU A 107 -14.97 32.17 3.64
N PRO A 108 -13.97 31.27 3.67
CA PRO A 108 -14.22 29.89 4.03
C PRO A 108 -14.83 29.81 5.44
N LEU A 109 -15.90 29.03 5.60
CA LEU A 109 -16.50 28.76 6.91
C LEU A 109 -15.51 27.95 7.76
N LEU A 110 -14.76 28.64 8.61
CA LEU A 110 -13.64 28.06 9.37
C LEU A 110 -14.08 27.09 10.47
N ARG A 111 -15.33 27.14 10.94
CA ARG A 111 -15.83 26.24 11.99
C ARG A 111 -17.30 25.89 11.80
N ARG A 112 -17.57 24.59 11.75
CA ARG A 112 -18.89 24.01 12.05
C ARG A 112 -18.76 23.23 13.36
N PRO A 113 -19.77 23.24 14.25
CA PRO A 113 -19.76 22.36 15.41
C PRO A 113 -19.68 20.91 14.94
N ALA A 114 -18.94 20.07 15.66
CA ALA A 114 -18.91 18.65 15.38
C ALA A 114 -20.32 18.08 15.55
N TYR A 115 -20.75 17.25 14.61
CA TYR A 115 -22.03 16.55 14.73
C TYR A 115 -21.96 15.57 15.91
N THR A 116 -23.05 15.46 16.66
CA THR A 116 -23.16 14.50 17.76
C THR A 116 -23.20 13.08 17.20
N ALA A 117 -22.17 12.29 17.49
CA ALA A 117 -22.16 10.86 17.17
C ALA A 117 -23.00 10.07 18.19
N ARG A 118 -23.59 8.95 17.75
CA ARG A 118 -24.23 7.99 18.65
C ARG A 118 -23.15 7.30 19.52
N PRO A 119 -23.46 6.86 20.76
CA PRO A 119 -22.45 6.29 21.67
C PRO A 119 -21.64 5.14 21.06
N LYS A 120 -22.31 4.15 20.46
CA LYS A 120 -21.64 3.03 19.78
C LYS A 120 -20.72 3.48 18.64
N SER A 121 -21.20 4.42 17.82
CA SER A 121 -20.41 4.99 16.73
C SER A 121 -19.20 5.78 17.24
N ARG A 122 -19.28 6.34 18.45
CA ARG A 122 -18.19 7.07 19.06
C ARG A 122 -17.06 6.14 19.49
N GLU A 123 -17.38 5.01 20.12
CA GLU A 123 -16.39 3.99 20.51
C GLU A 123 -15.62 3.43 19.31
N ASP A 124 -16.34 3.10 18.23
CA ASP A 124 -15.74 2.64 16.97
C ASP A 124 -14.84 3.73 16.35
N LEU A 125 -15.26 5.00 16.39
CA LEU A 125 -14.46 6.12 15.88
C LEU A 125 -13.22 6.39 16.74
N GLU A 126 -13.33 6.28 18.06
CA GLU A 126 -12.20 6.48 18.98
C GLU A 126 -11.10 5.44 18.74
N THR A 127 -11.47 4.20 18.41
CA THR A 127 -10.52 3.14 18.03
C THR A 127 -9.75 3.52 16.77
N HIS A 128 -10.44 3.87 15.69
CA HIS A 128 -9.77 4.26 14.43
C HIS A 128 -8.95 5.56 14.56
N VAL A 129 -9.44 6.54 15.34
CA VAL A 129 -8.68 7.77 15.59
C VAL A 129 -7.37 7.46 16.31
N LYS A 130 -7.39 6.52 17.26
CA LYS A 130 -6.19 6.07 17.96
C LYS A 130 -5.19 5.41 17.00
N GLU A 131 -5.65 4.51 16.13
CA GLU A 131 -4.81 3.89 15.10
C GLU A 131 -4.16 4.93 14.18
N LEU A 132 -4.92 5.94 13.75
CA LEU A 132 -4.40 7.01 12.89
C LEU A 132 -3.40 7.94 13.61
N LEU A 133 -3.52 8.08 14.94
CA LEU A 133 -2.52 8.78 15.76
C LEU A 133 -1.24 7.96 15.88
N ASP A 134 -1.36 6.66 16.15
CA ASP A 134 -0.23 5.74 16.30
C ASP A 134 0.55 5.61 14.98
N LEU A 135 -0.15 5.60 13.85
CA LEU A 135 0.43 5.62 12.50
C LEU A 135 0.98 7.00 12.07
N GLY A 136 0.82 8.04 12.90
CA GLY A 136 1.32 9.40 12.63
C GLY A 136 0.62 10.14 11.48
N VAL A 137 -0.51 9.61 11.00
CA VAL A 137 -1.35 10.19 9.94
C VAL A 137 -2.06 11.44 10.45
N ILE A 138 -2.58 11.40 11.68
CA ILE A 138 -3.17 12.54 12.38
C ILE A 138 -2.24 12.93 13.53
N ARG A 139 -2.16 14.22 13.86
CA ARG A 139 -1.34 14.74 14.96
C ARG A 139 -2.14 15.72 15.81
N ILE A 140 -1.93 15.65 17.13
CA ILE A 140 -2.50 16.63 18.05
C ILE A 140 -1.65 17.89 17.98
N PHE A 141 -2.22 18.97 17.47
CA PHE A 141 -1.56 20.27 17.50
C PHE A 141 -1.76 20.91 18.87
N VAL A 142 -0.72 20.91 19.70
CA VAL A 142 -0.71 21.65 20.97
C VAL A 142 -0.18 23.05 20.67
N ARG A 143 -1.01 24.07 20.90
CA ARG A 143 -0.54 25.46 20.90
C ARG A 143 0.25 25.70 22.19
N ASN A 144 1.53 26.01 22.07
CA ASN A 144 2.33 26.60 23.14
C ASN A 144 1.94 28.06 23.36
#